data_AF-A0A356X427-F1
#
_entry.id   AF-A0A356X427-F1
#
_cell.length_a   1.000
_cell.length_b   1.000
_cell.length_c   1.000
_cell.angle_alpha   90.00
_cell.angle_beta   90.00
_cell.angle_gamma   90.00
#
_symmetry.space_group_name_H-M   'P 1'
#
loop_
_entity.id
_entity.type
_entity.pdbx_description
1 polymer ?
#
loop_
_entity_poly.entity_id
_entity_poly.type
_entity_poly.pdbx_seq_one_letter_code
_entity_poly.pdbx_strand_id
1 'polypeptide(L)'
;NKIHSRPDWSYEVVGYVDSKEGNERQNYLGSLSQLQDLVRAYNIDQVFFALNSISYKQMLKEISNLQQENVIFKLIPDSMDFILGKSNVEYLEAIPLVEVEFDYSKPLNRLMKRMMDVTIALPLVILLGIIALPGLLFSKKEYLSLGEISLFSGITNHKWKNRLRLLLYVLSGKLSLVGAPIAKTVMEHRDPVKKGLTGLVQISENRISQPEDAESFELYYLQNYSLWMDLDILIKTIFNGPSPLEQLARAEEKTQN
;
A
#
# COMPACT_ATOMS: atom_id res chain seq x y z
N ASN A 1 -19.91 7.92 -22.09
CA ASN A 1 -20.81 7.93 -23.27
C ASN A 1 -20.75 6.73 -24.21
N LYS A 2 -19.78 5.79 -24.13
CA LYS A 2 -19.74 4.62 -25.05
C LYS A 2 -20.54 3.38 -24.61
N ILE A 3 -21.13 3.38 -23.41
CA ILE A 3 -21.93 2.23 -22.91
C ILE A 3 -23.35 2.24 -23.52
N HIS A 4 -23.91 3.41 -23.86
CA HIS A 4 -25.25 3.53 -24.45
C HIS A 4 -25.31 3.21 -25.96
N SER A 5 -24.19 2.95 -26.63
CA SER A 5 -24.13 2.84 -28.10
C SER A 5 -24.13 1.42 -28.66
N ARG A 6 -24.45 0.40 -27.85
CA ARG A 6 -24.60 -1.00 -28.33
C ARG A 6 -25.95 -1.59 -27.90
N PRO A 7 -26.90 -1.81 -28.83
CA PRO A 7 -28.23 -2.38 -28.57
C PRO A 7 -28.24 -3.81 -27.97
N ASP A 8 -27.10 -4.50 -27.99
CA ASP A 8 -27.00 -5.93 -27.63
C ASP A 8 -26.61 -6.16 -26.16
N TRP A 9 -26.48 -5.11 -25.35
CA TRP A 9 -26.11 -5.19 -23.94
C TRP A 9 -27.34 -5.01 -23.05
N SER A 10 -27.72 -6.04 -22.31
CA SER A 10 -28.87 -6.06 -21.40
C SER A 10 -28.58 -5.35 -20.06
N TYR A 11 -27.92 -4.20 -20.09
CA TYR A 11 -27.58 -3.43 -18.89
C TYR A 11 -28.31 -2.09 -18.87
N GLU A 12 -28.95 -1.77 -17.75
CA GLU A 12 -29.45 -0.43 -17.45
C GLU A 12 -28.43 0.31 -16.58
N VAL A 13 -27.87 1.41 -17.11
CA VAL A 13 -26.87 2.20 -16.37
C VAL A 13 -27.60 3.16 -15.42
N VAL A 14 -27.65 2.80 -14.14
CA VAL A 14 -28.27 3.62 -13.08
C VAL A 14 -27.48 4.92 -12.84
N GLY A 15 -26.15 4.87 -12.91
CA GLY A 15 -25.31 6.06 -12.87
C GLY A 15 -23.84 5.79 -12.55
N TYR A 16 -23.10 6.86 -12.28
CA TYR A 16 -21.66 6.85 -12.10
C TYR A 16 -21.27 7.29 -10.69
N VAL A 17 -20.24 6.64 -10.15
CA VAL A 17 -19.62 6.96 -8.87
C VAL A 17 -18.17 7.32 -9.11
N ASP A 18 -17.67 8.38 -8.47
CA ASP A 18 -16.30 8.85 -8.65
C ASP A 18 -15.67 9.27 -7.31
N SER A 19 -14.35 9.21 -7.21
CA SER A 19 -13.60 9.64 -6.03
C SER A 19 -13.52 11.16 -5.91
N LYS A 20 -13.75 11.91 -7.00
CA LYS A 20 -13.78 13.39 -7.00
C LYS A 20 -15.22 13.88 -7.14
N GLU A 21 -15.68 14.69 -6.18
CA GLU A 21 -16.95 15.40 -6.29
C GLU A 21 -16.91 16.37 -7.48
N GLY A 22 -17.94 16.36 -8.32
CA GLY A 22 -18.14 17.40 -9.35
C GLY A 22 -17.72 17.04 -10.77
N ASN A 23 -17.59 15.77 -11.15
CA ASN A 23 -17.51 15.41 -12.56
C ASN A 23 -18.88 15.68 -13.23
N GLU A 24 -18.93 16.58 -14.21
CA GLU A 24 -20.12 16.94 -15.03
C GLU A 24 -20.55 15.80 -15.98
N ARG A 25 -20.50 14.54 -15.53
CA ARG A 25 -21.05 13.41 -16.27
C ARG A 25 -22.56 13.35 -15.99
N GLN A 26 -23.34 13.18 -17.05
CA GLN A 26 -24.76 12.84 -16.90
C GLN A 26 -24.88 11.59 -16.01
N ASN A 27 -25.77 11.65 -15.02
CA ASN A 27 -26.05 10.60 -14.03
C ASN A 27 -24.94 10.31 -13.00
N TYR A 28 -24.29 11.33 -12.43
CA TYR A 28 -23.47 11.17 -11.22
C TYR A 28 -24.35 10.87 -9.99
N LEU A 29 -24.10 9.76 -9.30
CA LEU A 29 -24.90 9.30 -8.14
C LEU A 29 -24.29 9.66 -6.79
N GLY A 30 -22.97 9.87 -6.72
CA GLY A 30 -22.28 10.17 -5.47
C GLY A 30 -20.80 9.79 -5.48
N SER A 31 -20.17 9.93 -4.31
CA SER A 31 -18.76 9.62 -4.11
C SER A 31 -18.50 8.12 -3.94
N LEU A 32 -17.27 7.67 -4.20
CA LEU A 32 -16.87 6.26 -3.99
C LEU A 32 -17.16 5.75 -2.58
N SER A 33 -17.07 6.62 -1.56
CA SER A 33 -17.41 6.28 -0.17
C SER A 33 -18.89 5.98 0.06
N GLN A 34 -19.78 6.48 -0.79
CA GLN A 34 -21.23 6.25 -0.72
C GLN A 34 -21.65 5.01 -1.52
N LEU A 35 -20.72 4.32 -2.18
CA LEU A 35 -21.03 3.20 -3.08
C LEU A 35 -21.86 2.12 -2.39
N GLN A 36 -21.57 1.78 -1.13
CA GLN A 36 -22.35 0.80 -0.37
C GLN A 36 -23.81 1.21 -0.18
N ASP A 37 -24.05 2.47 0.18
CA ASP A 37 -25.40 2.99 0.38
C ASP A 37 -26.17 3.08 -0.94
N LEU A 38 -25.48 3.46 -2.02
CA LEU A 38 -26.04 3.53 -3.37
C LEU A 38 -26.44 2.15 -3.90
N VAL A 39 -25.57 1.15 -3.70
CA VAL A 39 -25.86 -0.24 -4.09
C VAL A 39 -27.15 -0.74 -3.43
N ARG A 40 -27.33 -0.45 -2.13
CA ARG A 40 -28.53 -0.83 -1.38
C ARG A 40 -29.77 -0.03 -1.80
N ALA A 41 -29.63 1.29 -1.94
CA ALA A 41 -30.74 2.18 -2.25
C ALA A 41 -31.33 1.91 -3.64
N TYR A 42 -30.48 1.58 -4.61
CA TYR A 42 -30.88 1.34 -6.00
C TYR A 42 -30.99 -0.14 -6.38
N ASN A 43 -30.78 -1.08 -5.45
CA ASN A 43 -30.73 -2.53 -5.70
C ASN A 43 -29.84 -2.88 -6.90
N ILE A 44 -28.59 -2.43 -6.86
CA ILE A 44 -27.64 -2.61 -7.97
C ILE A 44 -27.17 -4.07 -8.02
N ASP A 45 -27.41 -4.75 -9.14
CA ASP A 45 -26.95 -6.13 -9.34
C ASP A 45 -25.47 -6.22 -9.74
N GLN A 46 -24.93 -5.18 -10.41
CA GLN A 46 -23.59 -5.22 -10.99
C GLN A 46 -22.87 -3.88 -10.86
N VAL A 47 -21.61 -3.92 -10.42
CA VAL A 47 -20.72 -2.76 -10.32
C VAL A 47 -19.55 -2.93 -11.28
N PHE A 48 -19.35 -1.93 -12.13
CA PHE A 48 -18.25 -1.89 -13.09
C PHE A 48 -17.15 -0.96 -12.61
N PHE A 49 -15.93 -1.46 -12.53
CA PHE A 49 -14.74 -0.69 -12.21
C PHE A 49 -13.93 -0.40 -13.46
N ALA A 50 -13.63 0.87 -13.72
CA ALA A 50 -12.74 1.29 -14.80
C ALA A 50 -11.29 1.33 -14.31
N LEU A 51 -10.38 0.64 -15.01
CA LEU A 51 -9.00 0.40 -14.55
C LEU A 51 -8.17 1.69 -14.36
N ASN A 52 -8.42 2.75 -15.13
CA ASN A 52 -7.72 4.04 -14.98
C ASN A 52 -8.41 5.05 -14.03
N SER A 53 -9.54 4.69 -13.40
CA SER A 53 -10.30 5.62 -12.54
C SER A 53 -10.06 5.41 -11.05
N ILE A 54 -9.67 4.19 -10.64
CA ILE A 54 -9.44 3.83 -9.24
C ILE A 54 -8.24 2.88 -9.11
N SER A 55 -7.51 2.98 -7.98
CA SER A 55 -6.44 2.02 -7.67
C SER A 55 -7.00 0.62 -7.44
N TYR A 56 -6.23 -0.41 -7.77
CA TYR A 56 -6.56 -1.81 -7.46
C TYR A 56 -6.82 -2.03 -5.95
N LYS A 57 -6.08 -1.34 -5.06
CA LYS A 57 -6.30 -1.40 -3.61
C LYS A 57 -7.67 -0.83 -3.22
N GLN A 58 -8.05 0.29 -3.82
CA GLN A 58 -9.36 0.92 -3.58
C GLN A 58 -10.49 0.03 -4.11
N MET A 59 -10.31 -0.55 -5.30
CA MET A 59 -11.24 -1.50 -5.88
C MET A 59 -11.48 -2.70 -4.96
N LEU A 60 -10.40 -3.36 -4.51
CA LEU A 60 -10.50 -4.49 -3.59
C LEU A 60 -11.17 -4.12 -2.26
N LYS A 61 -10.89 -2.93 -1.74
CA LYS A 61 -11.54 -2.41 -0.54
C LYS A 61 -13.04 -2.26 -0.74
N GLU A 62 -13.47 -1.67 -1.84
CA GLU A 62 -14.90 -1.49 -2.12
C GLU A 62 -15.60 -2.82 -2.40
N ILE A 63 -14.95 -3.75 -3.11
CA ILE A 63 -15.42 -5.12 -3.25
C ILE A 63 -15.61 -5.77 -1.87
N SER A 64 -14.63 -5.63 -0.97
CA SER A 64 -14.69 -6.17 0.40
C SER A 64 -15.85 -5.58 1.21
N ASN A 65 -16.06 -4.26 1.13
CA ASN A 65 -17.17 -3.59 1.81
C ASN A 65 -18.54 -4.08 1.32
N LEU A 66 -18.61 -4.49 0.05
CA LEU A 66 -19.82 -4.93 -0.62
C LEU A 66 -20.01 -6.46 -0.61
N GLN A 67 -19.15 -7.24 0.05
CA GLN A 67 -19.24 -8.72 0.07
C GLN A 67 -20.54 -9.26 0.68
N GLN A 68 -21.19 -8.49 1.55
CA GLN A 68 -22.47 -8.86 2.15
C GLN A 68 -23.65 -8.64 1.20
N GLU A 69 -23.42 -7.93 0.09
CA GLU A 69 -24.40 -7.63 -0.93
C GLU A 69 -24.21 -8.60 -2.12
N ASN A 70 -25.29 -9.08 -2.72
CA ASN A 70 -25.24 -10.00 -3.85
C ASN A 70 -24.92 -9.28 -5.18
N VAL A 71 -23.76 -8.61 -5.25
CA VAL A 71 -23.37 -7.77 -6.39
C VAL A 71 -22.24 -8.40 -7.17
N ILE A 72 -22.35 -8.39 -8.49
CA ILE A 72 -21.30 -8.89 -9.39
C ILE A 72 -20.36 -7.75 -9.78
N PHE A 73 -19.07 -7.93 -9.53
CA PHE A 73 -18.05 -6.97 -9.91
C PHE A 73 -17.47 -7.29 -11.29
N LYS A 74 -17.36 -6.28 -12.15
CA LYS A 74 -16.79 -6.38 -13.50
C LYS A 74 -15.74 -5.30 -13.74
N LEU A 75 -14.71 -5.65 -14.50
CA LEU A 75 -13.61 -4.75 -14.87
C LEU A 75 -13.78 -4.28 -16.31
N ILE A 76 -13.68 -2.97 -16.53
CA ILE A 76 -13.65 -2.38 -17.87
C ILE A 76 -12.23 -1.85 -18.14
N PRO A 77 -11.50 -2.42 -19.11
CA PRO A 77 -10.22 -1.86 -19.55
C PRO A 77 -10.42 -0.58 -20.37
N ASP A 78 -9.43 0.32 -20.32
CA ASP A 78 -9.53 1.66 -20.92
C ASP A 78 -9.35 1.73 -22.45
N SER A 79 -8.83 0.68 -23.09
CA SER A 79 -8.74 0.61 -24.56
C SER A 79 -9.27 -0.72 -25.10
N MET A 80 -10.22 -0.61 -26.03
CA MET A 80 -10.64 -1.72 -26.90
C MET A 80 -9.77 -1.72 -28.16
N ASP A 81 -8.55 -2.26 -28.09
CA ASP A 81 -7.86 -2.67 -29.32
C ASP A 81 -8.37 -4.07 -29.70
N PHE A 82 -9.54 -4.05 -30.34
CA PHE A 82 -10.27 -5.24 -30.77
C PHE A 82 -9.60 -5.83 -32.01
N ILE A 83 -8.64 -6.75 -31.84
CA ILE A 83 -8.16 -7.58 -32.95
C ILE A 83 -9.20 -8.67 -33.21
N LEU A 84 -10.04 -8.43 -34.22
CA LEU A 84 -11.08 -9.35 -34.70
C LEU A 84 -10.41 -10.59 -35.32
N GLY A 85 -10.29 -11.68 -34.55
CA GLY A 85 -9.65 -12.90 -35.01
C GLY A 85 -10.13 -14.14 -34.26
N LYS A 86 -11.13 -14.82 -34.83
CA LYS A 86 -11.60 -16.20 -34.54
C LYS A 86 -11.16 -16.82 -33.20
N SER A 87 -11.87 -16.49 -32.14
CA SER A 87 -12.31 -17.38 -31.06
C SER A 87 -13.07 -16.50 -30.08
N ASN A 88 -14.08 -17.04 -29.40
CA ASN A 88 -14.92 -16.31 -28.45
C ASN A 88 -14.05 -15.44 -27.52
N VAL A 89 -14.21 -14.13 -27.62
CA VAL A 89 -13.64 -13.15 -26.69
C VAL A 89 -14.52 -13.21 -25.44
N GLU A 90 -14.40 -14.31 -24.71
CA GLU A 90 -15.03 -14.53 -23.43
C GLU A 90 -14.19 -13.80 -22.37
N TYR A 91 -14.22 -12.46 -22.41
CA TYR A 91 -13.78 -11.65 -21.26
C TYR A 91 -14.98 -11.52 -20.32
N LEU A 92 -15.34 -12.66 -19.73
CA LEU A 92 -16.23 -12.78 -18.58
C LEU A 92 -15.45 -13.47 -17.46
N GLU A 93 -14.27 -12.96 -17.14
CA GLU A 93 -13.73 -13.19 -15.80
C GLU A 93 -14.52 -12.26 -14.87
N ALA A 94 -15.71 -12.72 -14.45
CA ALA A 94 -16.25 -12.30 -13.17
C ALA A 94 -15.13 -12.58 -12.17
N ILE A 95 -14.57 -11.53 -11.55
CA ILE A 95 -13.53 -11.70 -10.56
C ILE A 95 -14.13 -12.68 -9.54
N PRO A 96 -13.62 -13.92 -9.42
CA PRO A 96 -14.10 -14.78 -8.36
C PRO A 96 -13.88 -13.99 -7.07
N LEU A 97 -14.89 -13.94 -6.22
CA LEU A 97 -14.85 -13.33 -4.90
C LEU A 97 -13.88 -14.16 -4.03
N VAL A 98 -12.62 -14.22 -4.43
CA VAL A 98 -11.52 -14.67 -3.61
C VAL A 98 -11.46 -13.59 -2.56
N GLU A 99 -11.89 -13.91 -1.34
CA GLU A 99 -11.51 -13.13 -0.18
C GLU A 99 -10.02 -12.86 -0.37
N VAL A 100 -9.64 -11.59 -0.54
CA VAL A 100 -8.23 -11.24 -0.59
C VAL A 100 -7.74 -11.38 0.84
N GLU A 101 -7.55 -12.63 1.26
CA GLU A 101 -6.85 -12.99 2.46
C GLU A 101 -5.42 -12.52 2.24
N PHE A 102 -5.11 -11.32 2.72
CA PHE A 102 -3.72 -10.92 2.80
C PHE A 102 -3.05 -11.90 3.76
N ASP A 103 -2.12 -12.71 3.28
CA ASP A 103 -1.36 -13.63 4.13
C ASP A 103 -0.71 -12.89 5.29
N TYR A 104 -0.33 -11.62 5.09
CA TYR A 104 0.19 -10.75 6.14
C TYR A 104 -0.78 -10.56 7.33
N SER A 105 -2.09 -10.55 7.06
CA SER A 105 -3.13 -10.27 8.06
C SER A 105 -3.43 -11.46 8.98
N LYS A 106 -3.00 -12.67 8.60
CA LYS A 106 -3.19 -13.90 9.38
C LYS A 106 -2.51 -13.76 10.76
N PRO A 107 -3.19 -14.10 11.89
CA PRO A 107 -2.64 -13.90 13.23
C PRO A 107 -1.30 -14.60 13.46
N LEU A 108 -1.14 -15.82 12.95
CA LEU A 108 0.12 -16.57 13.04
C LEU A 108 1.25 -15.85 12.29
N ASN A 109 0.99 -15.36 11.09
CA ASN A 109 1.95 -14.62 10.29
C ASN A 109 2.38 -13.32 10.97
N ARG A 110 1.45 -12.57 11.58
CA ARG A 110 1.78 -11.38 12.38
C ARG A 110 2.62 -11.71 13.61
N LEU A 111 2.35 -12.82 14.29
CA LEU A 111 3.15 -13.28 15.43
C LEU A 111 4.56 -13.70 15.00
N MET A 112 4.67 -14.53 13.96
CA MET A 112 5.94 -14.98 13.42
C MET A 112 6.78 -13.80 12.92
N LYS A 113 6.14 -12.84 12.25
CA LYS A 113 6.75 -11.58 11.86
C LYS A 113 7.34 -10.85 13.06
N ARG A 114 6.55 -10.73 14.13
CA ARG A 114 6.99 -10.05 15.35
C ARG A 114 8.19 -10.74 15.99
N MET A 115 8.18 -12.07 16.04
CA MET A 115 9.31 -12.85 16.56
C MET A 115 10.58 -12.60 15.74
N MET A 116 10.49 -12.61 14.42
CA MET A 116 11.62 -12.35 13.53
C MET A 116 12.15 -10.92 13.70
N ASP A 117 11.27 -9.91 13.71
CA ASP A 117 11.67 -8.52 13.89
C ASP A 117 12.44 -8.32 15.20
N VAL A 118 11.95 -8.90 16.31
CA VAL A 118 12.62 -8.80 17.62
C VAL A 118 13.94 -9.58 17.63
N THR A 119 13.95 -10.79 17.09
CA THR A 119 15.14 -11.66 17.07
C THR A 119 16.29 -11.01 16.29
N ILE A 120 15.99 -10.35 15.18
CA ILE A 120 17.00 -9.67 14.35
C ILE A 120 17.34 -8.29 14.93
N ALA A 121 16.36 -7.51 15.40
CA ALA A 121 16.62 -6.16 15.90
C ALA A 121 17.38 -6.14 17.23
N LEU A 122 17.14 -7.10 18.13
CA LEU A 122 17.75 -7.14 19.46
C LEU A 122 19.30 -7.11 19.43
N PRO A 123 20.00 -8.01 18.71
CA PRO A 123 21.46 -7.97 18.64
C PRO A 123 21.97 -6.68 17.97
N LEU A 124 21.25 -6.15 16.98
CA LEU A 124 21.60 -4.89 16.32
C LEU A 124 21.49 -3.70 17.27
N VAL A 125 20.47 -3.68 18.14
CA VAL A 125 20.32 -2.63 19.17
C VAL A 125 21.46 -2.69 20.17
N ILE A 126 21.88 -3.88 20.60
CA ILE A 126 23.01 -4.02 21.54
C ILE A 126 24.29 -3.50 20.89
N LEU A 127 24.57 -3.95 19.66
CA LEU A 127 25.77 -3.56 18.91
C LEU A 127 25.81 -2.05 18.65
N LEU A 128 24.72 -1.48 18.14
CA LEU A 128 24.64 -0.05 17.83
C LEU A 128 24.49 0.81 19.08
N GLY A 129 23.93 0.26 20.16
CA GLY A 129 23.80 0.89 21.46
C GLY A 129 25.16 1.33 21.99
N ILE A 130 26.15 0.44 21.97
CA ILE A 130 27.52 0.71 22.41
C ILE A 130 28.14 1.87 21.60
N ILE A 131 27.94 1.89 20.29
CA ILE A 131 28.51 2.91 19.39
C ILE A 131 27.81 4.27 19.55
N ALA A 132 26.48 4.28 19.72
CA ALA A 132 25.69 5.49 19.78
C ALA A 132 25.65 6.14 21.18
N LEU A 133 25.94 5.38 22.25
CA LEU A 133 25.87 5.84 23.65
C LEU A 133 26.68 7.10 23.93
N PRO A 134 27.98 7.20 23.53
CA PRO A 134 28.79 8.38 23.84
C PRO A 134 28.24 9.64 23.17
N GLY A 135 27.75 9.50 21.94
CA GLY A 135 27.18 10.61 21.20
C GLY A 135 25.82 11.08 21.75
N LEU A 136 25.06 10.21 22.41
CA LEU A 136 23.72 10.52 22.92
C LEU A 136 23.75 11.44 24.14
N LEU A 137 24.84 11.40 24.93
CA LEU A 137 25.04 12.23 26.13
C LEU A 137 25.28 13.71 25.81
N PHE A 138 25.86 14.03 24.64
CA PHE A 138 26.32 15.38 24.30
C PHE A 138 25.52 16.07 23.18
N SER A 139 24.35 15.53 22.80
CA SER A 139 23.59 16.05 21.65
C SER A 139 22.57 17.12 22.00
N LYS A 140 22.48 18.14 21.13
CA LYS A 140 21.30 19.03 21.09
C LYS A 140 20.04 18.21 20.80
N LYS A 141 18.95 18.52 21.49
CA LYS A 141 17.67 17.80 21.44
C LYS A 141 16.75 18.39 20.36
N GLU A 142 17.22 18.44 19.12
CA GLU A 142 16.38 18.84 18.00
C GLU A 142 15.90 17.59 17.26
N TYR A 143 14.59 17.50 17.04
CA TYR A 143 13.93 16.29 16.56
C TYR A 143 13.02 16.59 15.38
N LEU A 144 13.04 15.70 14.39
CA LEU A 144 12.07 15.63 13.31
C LEU A 144 10.99 14.59 13.67
N SER A 145 9.72 14.99 13.58
CA SER A 145 8.57 14.09 13.78
C SER A 145 8.05 13.59 12.44
N LEU A 146 8.07 12.28 12.24
CA LEU A 146 7.54 11.58 11.07
C LEU A 146 6.39 10.66 11.52
N GLY A 147 5.20 11.23 11.66
CA GLY A 147 4.05 10.54 12.28
C GLY A 147 4.29 10.25 13.76
N GLU A 148 4.22 8.97 14.16
CA GLU A 148 4.43 8.54 15.55
C GLU A 148 5.91 8.39 15.95
N ILE A 149 6.83 8.66 15.01
CA ILE A 149 8.26 8.40 15.14
C ILE A 149 9.00 9.73 15.25
N SER A 150 9.85 9.85 16.27
CA SER A 150 10.76 10.98 16.44
C SER A 150 12.21 10.57 16.20
N LEU A 151 12.88 11.26 15.27
CA LEU A 151 14.30 11.10 14.92
C LEU A 151 15.04 12.41 15.19
N PHE A 152 16.36 12.35 15.37
CA PHE A 152 17.17 13.58 15.47
C PHE A 152 17.22 14.28 14.12
N SER A 153 17.04 15.62 14.13
CA SER A 153 17.14 16.46 12.93
C SER A 153 18.52 16.35 12.28
N GLY A 154 18.59 16.54 10.96
CA GLY A 154 19.80 16.23 10.20
C GLY A 154 20.04 14.72 10.21
N ILE A 155 19.12 13.98 9.61
CA ILE A 155 19.04 12.52 9.72
C ILE A 155 20.39 11.83 9.41
N THR A 156 21.09 12.35 8.41
CA THR A 156 22.41 11.87 7.93
C THR A 156 23.58 12.32 8.80
N ASN A 157 23.47 13.41 9.58
CA ASN A 157 24.50 13.87 10.52
C ASN A 157 24.54 13.00 11.77
N HIS A 158 23.41 12.39 12.12
CA HIS A 158 23.25 11.57 13.31
C HIS A 158 22.96 10.09 12.98
N LYS A 159 23.66 9.53 11.97
CA LYS A 159 23.41 8.18 11.42
C LYS A 159 23.24 7.11 12.50
N TRP A 160 24.20 6.98 13.40
CA TRP A 160 24.19 5.92 14.42
C TRP A 160 23.07 6.09 15.45
N LYS A 161 22.78 7.33 15.85
CA LYS A 161 21.70 7.65 16.81
C LYS A 161 20.32 7.38 16.20
N ASN A 162 20.14 7.75 14.94
CA ASN A 162 18.89 7.54 14.21
C ASN A 162 18.68 6.06 13.87
N ARG A 163 19.74 5.31 13.49
CA ARG A 163 19.67 3.85 13.35
C ARG A 163 19.27 3.17 14.66
N LEU A 164 19.88 3.55 15.78
CA LEU A 164 19.51 3.00 17.09
C LEU A 164 18.04 3.31 17.42
N ARG A 165 17.59 4.58 17.28
CA ARG A 165 16.20 4.96 17.51
C ARG A 165 15.22 4.15 16.65
N LEU A 166 15.50 4.02 15.35
CA LEU A 166 14.68 3.21 14.43
C LEU A 166 14.54 1.76 14.89
N LEU A 167 15.64 1.14 15.33
CA LEU A 167 15.58 -0.23 15.86
C LEU A 167 14.86 -0.32 17.21
N LEU A 168 14.96 0.71 18.07
CA LEU A 168 14.15 0.78 19.29
C LEU A 168 12.64 0.88 18.96
N TYR A 169 12.27 1.59 17.90
CA TYR A 169 10.89 1.61 17.42
C TYR A 169 10.45 0.24 16.90
N VAL A 170 11.35 -0.52 16.26
CA VAL A 170 11.09 -1.91 15.90
C VAL A 170 10.87 -2.75 17.17
N LEU A 171 11.74 -2.67 18.18
CA LEU A 171 11.55 -3.38 19.45
C LEU A 171 10.29 -2.95 20.21
N SER A 172 9.83 -1.71 20.08
CA SER A 172 8.57 -1.24 20.68
C SER A 172 7.32 -1.74 19.95
N GLY A 173 7.48 -2.22 18.71
CA GLY A 173 6.39 -2.69 17.86
C GLY A 173 5.69 -1.60 17.03
N LYS A 174 6.14 -0.35 17.12
CA LYS A 174 5.71 0.78 16.28
C LYS A 174 6.23 0.67 14.84
N LEU A 175 7.37 0.02 14.65
CA LEU A 175 7.95 -0.30 13.35
C LEU A 175 8.16 -1.81 13.21
N SER A 176 8.38 -2.21 11.96
CA SER A 176 8.85 -3.52 11.53
C SER A 176 10.23 -3.38 10.86
N LEU A 177 11.00 -4.46 10.74
CA LEU A 177 12.20 -4.43 9.89
C LEU A 177 11.82 -4.34 8.40
N VAL A 178 10.79 -5.09 8.00
CA VAL A 178 10.28 -5.17 6.62
C VAL A 178 8.81 -4.78 6.60
N GLY A 179 8.43 -3.83 5.76
CA GLY A 179 7.07 -3.33 5.66
C GLY A 179 6.96 -2.07 4.81
N ALA A 180 5.83 -1.38 4.94
CA ALA A 180 5.52 -0.19 4.14
C ALA A 180 6.53 0.95 4.36
N PRO A 181 6.81 1.79 3.36
CA PRO A 181 7.75 2.91 3.50
C PRO A 181 7.36 3.88 4.64
N ILE A 182 8.32 4.24 5.49
CA ILE A 182 8.08 5.14 6.64
C ILE A 182 7.63 6.53 6.17
N ALA A 183 8.28 7.02 5.12
CA ALA A 183 8.11 8.34 4.52
C ALA A 183 6.91 8.44 3.55
N LYS A 184 6.07 7.41 3.41
CA LYS A 184 4.89 7.50 2.56
C LYS A 184 3.95 8.58 3.12
N THR A 185 3.82 9.69 2.40
CA THR A 185 2.85 10.75 2.68
C THR A 185 1.46 10.17 2.44
N VAL A 186 0.71 10.05 3.54
CA VAL A 186 -0.71 9.75 3.68
C VAL A 186 -1.49 9.69 2.35
N MET A 187 -1.78 8.48 1.88
CA MET A 187 -3.11 8.21 1.37
C MET A 187 -3.88 7.57 2.51
N GLU A 188 -4.90 8.30 2.97
CA GLU A 188 -5.83 7.89 4.00
C GLU A 188 -6.32 6.47 3.75
N HIS A 189 -6.58 5.77 4.85
CA HIS A 189 -7.08 4.40 5.03
C HIS A 189 -5.99 3.50 5.65
N ARG A 190 -6.17 3.27 6.96
CA ARG A 190 -5.38 2.41 7.85
C ARG A 190 -4.65 1.31 7.07
N ASP A 191 -3.35 1.51 6.86
CA ASP A 191 -2.57 0.52 6.13
C ASP A 191 -2.63 -0.82 6.89
N PRO A 192 -2.97 -1.93 6.21
CA PRO A 192 -2.99 -3.25 6.84
C PRO A 192 -1.60 -3.72 7.27
N VAL A 193 -0.54 -2.96 6.94
CA VAL A 193 0.87 -3.28 7.14
C VAL A 193 1.55 -2.26 8.03
N LYS A 194 2.37 -2.74 8.95
CA LYS A 194 3.25 -1.86 9.73
C LYS A 194 4.31 -1.21 8.85
N LYS A 195 4.64 0.05 9.13
CA LYS A 195 5.78 0.72 8.51
C LYS A 195 7.08 -0.04 8.81
N GLY A 196 7.93 -0.19 7.80
CA GLY A 196 9.16 -0.97 7.83
C GLY A 196 10.40 -0.12 7.61
N LEU A 197 11.53 -0.51 8.22
CA LEU A 197 12.83 0.11 7.92
C LEU A 197 13.22 -0.09 6.46
N THR A 198 12.89 -1.25 5.90
CA THR A 198 12.95 -1.59 4.48
C THR A 198 11.65 -2.27 4.05
N GLY A 199 11.53 -2.65 2.78
CA GLY A 199 10.33 -3.26 2.24
C GLY A 199 10.46 -3.49 0.74
N LEU A 200 9.49 -4.21 0.17
CA LEU A 200 9.52 -4.59 -1.23
C LEU A 200 9.51 -3.38 -2.17
N VAL A 201 8.73 -2.35 -1.79
CA VAL A 201 8.68 -1.06 -2.51
C VAL A 201 10.04 -0.38 -2.49
N GLN A 202 10.71 -0.32 -1.33
CA GLN A 202 12.00 0.32 -1.16
C GLN A 202 13.10 -0.36 -1.98
N ILE A 203 13.18 -1.69 -1.97
CA ILE A 203 14.19 -2.42 -2.77
C ILE A 203 13.89 -2.41 -4.27
N SER A 204 12.65 -2.06 -4.64
CA SER A 204 12.19 -1.99 -6.03
C SER A 204 12.11 -0.56 -6.56
N GLU A 205 12.68 0.43 -5.86
CA GLU A 205 12.64 1.85 -6.23
C GLU A 205 13.06 2.09 -7.70
N ASN A 206 14.10 1.40 -8.18
CA ASN A 206 14.58 1.51 -9.57
C ASN A 206 13.61 0.94 -10.63
N ARG A 207 12.59 0.18 -10.21
CA ARG A 207 11.56 -0.40 -11.08
C ARG A 207 10.25 0.37 -11.02
N ILE A 208 10.15 1.36 -10.13
CA ILE A 208 8.97 2.19 -9.94
C ILE A 208 9.14 3.43 -10.80
N SER A 209 8.36 3.51 -11.88
CA SER A 209 8.33 4.69 -12.76
C SER A 209 7.15 5.59 -12.43
N GLN A 210 6.05 5.00 -11.98
CA GLN A 210 4.81 5.69 -11.64
C GLN A 210 4.34 5.31 -10.22
N PRO A 211 3.58 6.17 -9.52
CA PRO A 211 3.06 5.86 -8.18
C PRO A 211 2.28 4.54 -8.09
N GLU A 212 1.60 4.14 -9.15
CA GLU A 212 0.80 2.93 -9.27
C GLU A 212 1.65 1.64 -9.20
N ASP A 213 2.90 1.71 -9.68
CA ASP A 213 3.85 0.59 -9.59
C ASP A 213 4.16 0.27 -8.12
N ALA A 214 4.31 1.32 -7.29
CA ALA A 214 4.61 1.15 -5.87
C ALA A 214 3.46 0.46 -5.12
N GLU A 215 2.20 0.77 -5.47
CA GLU A 215 1.04 0.08 -4.92
C GLU A 215 0.98 -1.38 -5.33
N SER A 216 1.34 -1.68 -6.59
CA SER A 216 1.39 -3.06 -7.11
C SER A 216 2.41 -3.91 -6.34
N PHE A 217 3.60 -3.38 -6.07
CA PHE A 217 4.61 -4.05 -5.23
C PHE A 217 4.12 -4.23 -3.78
N GLU A 218 3.43 -3.24 -3.21
CA GLU A 218 2.89 -3.33 -1.85
C GLU A 218 1.79 -4.39 -1.74
N LEU A 219 0.90 -4.48 -2.73
CA LEU A 219 -0.14 -5.50 -2.82
C LEU A 219 0.44 -6.89 -3.01
N TYR A 220 1.44 -7.04 -3.88
CA TYR A 220 2.13 -8.31 -4.08
C TYR A 220 2.77 -8.80 -2.78
N TYR A 221 3.41 -7.91 -2.02
CA TYR A 221 3.99 -8.22 -0.72
C TYR A 221 2.94 -8.72 0.28
N LEU A 222 1.78 -8.07 0.30
CA LEU A 222 0.66 -8.36 1.18
C LEU A 222 -0.01 -9.70 0.89
N GLN A 223 -0.23 -9.99 -0.40
CA GLN A 223 -0.89 -11.19 -0.88
C GLN A 223 -0.01 -12.43 -0.73
N ASN A 224 1.28 -12.32 -1.05
CA ASN A 224 2.22 -13.45 -1.07
C ASN A 224 3.11 -13.49 0.17
N TYR A 225 2.64 -12.93 1.28
CA TYR A 225 3.45 -12.75 2.48
C TYR A 225 4.00 -14.07 3.00
N SER A 226 5.33 -14.13 3.17
CA SER A 226 6.01 -15.22 3.86
C SER A 226 7.23 -14.69 4.60
N LEU A 227 7.66 -15.41 5.64
CA LEU A 227 8.93 -15.10 6.32
C LEU A 227 10.13 -15.15 5.38
N TRP A 228 10.10 -16.03 4.38
CA TRP A 228 11.16 -16.11 3.38
C TRP A 228 11.24 -14.85 2.52
N MET A 229 10.11 -14.29 2.12
CA MET A 229 10.09 -13.03 1.38
C MET A 229 10.68 -11.89 2.22
N ASP A 230 10.35 -11.82 3.51
CA ASP A 230 10.97 -10.83 4.41
C ASP A 230 12.49 -11.01 4.52
N LEU A 231 12.97 -12.26 4.65
CA LEU A 231 14.40 -12.52 4.72
C LEU A 231 15.10 -12.15 3.42
N ASP A 232 14.52 -12.49 2.26
CA ASP A 232 15.02 -12.11 0.95
C ASP A 232 15.10 -10.58 0.80
N ILE A 233 14.08 -9.84 1.24
CA ILE A 233 14.09 -8.38 1.26
C ILE A 233 15.21 -7.85 2.16
N LEU A 234 15.41 -8.41 3.36
CA LEU A 234 16.49 -8.01 4.26
C LEU A 234 17.87 -8.26 3.63
N ILE A 235 18.08 -9.42 3.03
CA ILE A 235 19.34 -9.77 2.34
C ILE A 235 19.59 -8.79 1.20
N LYS A 236 18.60 -8.58 0.32
CA LYS A 236 18.69 -7.61 -0.79
C LYS A 236 18.97 -6.21 -0.28
N THR A 237 18.39 -5.83 0.87
CA THR A 237 18.63 -4.53 1.49
C THR A 237 20.09 -4.34 1.90
N ILE A 238 20.73 -5.38 2.46
CA ILE A 238 22.12 -5.32 2.92
C ILE A 238 23.09 -5.17 1.73
N PHE A 239 22.86 -5.90 0.63
CA PHE A 239 23.79 -5.92 -0.50
C PHE A 239 23.57 -4.78 -1.49
N ASN A 240 22.31 -4.50 -1.85
CA ASN A 240 21.97 -3.63 -2.98
C ASN A 240 20.84 -2.64 -2.66
N GLY A 241 20.34 -2.60 -1.41
CA GLY A 241 19.18 -1.79 -1.08
C GLY A 241 19.53 -0.35 -0.73
N PRO A 242 18.57 0.57 -0.93
CA PRO A 242 18.72 1.95 -0.49
C PRO A 242 18.78 2.05 1.03
N SER A 243 19.67 2.91 1.54
CA SER A 243 19.81 3.15 2.97
C SER A 243 18.51 3.73 3.56
N PRO A 244 17.92 3.13 4.61
CA PRO A 244 16.69 3.64 5.23
C PRO A 244 16.79 5.10 5.66
N LEU A 245 17.98 5.53 6.12
CA LEU A 245 18.20 6.90 6.54
C LEU A 245 18.26 7.89 5.37
N GLU A 246 18.76 7.47 4.21
CA GLU A 246 18.82 8.34 3.03
C GLU A 246 17.43 8.56 2.45
N GLN A 247 16.60 7.51 2.43
CA GLN A 247 15.19 7.62 2.06
C GLN A 247 14.43 8.59 2.99
N LEU A 248 14.69 8.50 4.30
CA LEU A 248 14.09 9.41 5.28
C LEU A 248 14.62 10.84 5.16
N ALA A 249 15.91 11.02 4.85
CA ALA A 249 16.50 12.35 4.65
C ALA A 249 15.92 13.05 3.40
N ARG A 250 15.71 12.31 2.30
CA ARG A 250 15.00 12.83 1.12
C ARG A 250 13.58 13.28 1.44
N ALA A 251 12.92 12.60 2.39
CA ALA A 251 11.58 12.97 2.85
C ALA A 251 11.60 14.20 3.78
N GLU A 252 12.62 14.33 4.64
CA GLU A 252 12.87 15.53 5.46
C GLU A 252 13.01 16.78 4.56
N GLU A 253 13.84 16.71 3.51
CA GLU A 253 14.03 17.81 2.54
C GLU A 253 12.73 18.21 1.82
N LYS A 254 11.90 17.25 1.42
CA LYS A 254 10.59 17.52 0.80
C LYS A 254 9.56 18.14 1.74
N THR A 255 9.75 18.03 3.05
CA THR A 255 8.82 18.59 4.05
C THR A 255 9.23 20.02 4.45
N GLN A 256 10.48 20.41 4.19
CA GLN A 256 11.02 21.74 4.50
C GLN A 256 10.92 22.74 3.34
N ASN A 257 10.70 22.27 2.11
CA ASN A 257 10.41 23.08 0.91
C ASN A 257 8.90 23.17 0.66
#